data_AF-A0A7C1M3H8-F1
#
_entry.id   AF-A0A7C1M3H8-F1
#
_cell.length_a   1.000
_cell.length_b   1.000
_cell.length_c   1.000
_cell.angle_alpha   90.00
_cell.angle_beta   90.00
_cell.angle_gamma   90.00
#
_symmetry.space_group_name_H-M   'P 1'
#
loop_
_entity.id
_entity.type
_entity.pdbx_description
1 polymer ?
#
loop_
_entity_poly.entity_id
_entity_poly.type
_entity_poly.pdbx_seq_one_letter_code
_entity_poly.pdbx_strand_id
1 'polypeptide(L)'
;MQNRNLIFNHEQLIDLLENGEEKLIDKLYFYATKLNYVKYTSTLKEAWRISISGLTAPLVGALKTRNDIPEIGPDEDFQNDSIASFGILEAKKHRNRGITLGMFLGLMKYYRQSYLDLINDAKFENECEHYFLLFTNRFFDRVELGFCSEWISNPQQTIIDNLQKTNREMTNEKNKYQTFFESLPNPAFFVNVENEIINLNNRAAKTFGYSDVPGAKYYSKNSREDVPIWMEEELLRFISSDATVFTFEKKISTISLERDFTVKMKKM
;
A
#
# COMPACT_ATOMS: atom_id res chain seq x y z
N MET A 1 -21.09 -37.75 -20.20
CA MET A 1 -21.05 -36.48 -20.96
C MET A 1 -19.62 -36.31 -21.44
N GLN A 2 -19.42 -36.22 -22.76
CA GLN A 2 -18.09 -36.25 -23.37
C GLN A 2 -17.30 -34.98 -23.01
N ASN A 3 -16.19 -35.16 -22.28
CA ASN A 3 -15.13 -34.17 -22.16
C ASN A 3 -14.53 -33.95 -23.55
N ARG A 4 -15.03 -32.94 -24.28
CA ARG A 4 -14.21 -32.30 -25.31
C ARG A 4 -13.11 -31.56 -24.57
N ASN A 5 -11.92 -32.14 -24.50
CA ASN A 5 -10.70 -31.40 -24.21
C ASN A 5 -10.46 -30.44 -25.37
N LEU A 6 -11.16 -29.30 -25.36
CA LEU A 6 -10.77 -28.14 -26.14
C LEU A 6 -9.43 -27.70 -25.55
N ILE A 7 -8.35 -27.99 -26.26
CA ILE A 7 -7.03 -27.47 -25.93
C ILE A 7 -7.05 -26.01 -26.38
N PHE A 8 -7.41 -25.10 -25.48
CA PHE A 8 -7.34 -23.67 -25.74
C PHE A 8 -5.88 -23.21 -25.66
N ASN A 9 -5.45 -22.39 -26.61
CA ASN A 9 -4.09 -21.83 -26.58
C ASN A 9 -4.02 -20.73 -25.50
N HIS A 10 -3.23 -20.96 -24.45
CA HIS A 10 -3.05 -20.01 -23.36
C HIS A 10 -2.19 -18.80 -23.73
N GLU A 11 -1.48 -18.80 -24.87
CA GLU A 11 -0.61 -17.70 -25.28
C GLU A 11 -1.34 -16.36 -25.33
N GLN A 12 -2.59 -16.33 -25.79
CA GLN A 12 -3.37 -15.10 -25.86
C GLN A 12 -3.64 -14.50 -24.47
N LEU A 13 -3.97 -15.33 -23.49
CA LEU A 13 -4.19 -14.89 -22.12
C LEU A 13 -2.86 -14.51 -21.45
N ILE A 14 -1.81 -15.29 -21.67
CA ILE A 14 -0.47 -15.00 -21.12
C ILE A 14 0.01 -13.64 -21.64
N ASP A 15 -0.09 -13.38 -22.93
CA ASP A 15 0.28 -12.09 -23.53
C ASP A 15 -0.56 -10.93 -22.98
N LEU A 16 -1.87 -11.14 -22.82
CA LEU A 16 -2.75 -10.14 -22.20
C LEU A 16 -2.34 -9.82 -20.76
N LEU A 17 -1.96 -10.83 -19.97
CA LEU A 17 -1.55 -10.68 -18.58
C LEU A 17 -0.17 -10.04 -18.44
N GLU A 18 0.79 -10.44 -19.26
CA GLU A 18 2.16 -9.90 -19.27
C GLU A 18 2.18 -8.43 -19.73
N ASN A 19 1.28 -8.02 -20.63
CA ASN A 19 1.15 -6.62 -21.09
C ASN A 19 0.06 -5.82 -20.36
N GLY A 20 -0.68 -6.45 -19.44
CA GLY A 20 -1.89 -5.89 -18.82
C GLY A 20 -1.67 -5.15 -17.51
N GLU A 21 -0.43 -5.07 -17.01
CA GLU A 21 -0.11 -4.60 -15.65
C GLU A 21 -0.70 -3.22 -15.32
N GLU A 22 -0.46 -2.21 -16.18
CA GLU A 22 -0.94 -0.84 -15.93
C GLU A 22 -2.48 -0.78 -15.89
N LYS A 23 -3.17 -1.53 -16.76
CA LYS A 23 -4.64 -1.61 -16.74
C LYS A 23 -5.17 -2.28 -15.48
N LEU A 24 -4.49 -3.32 -15.00
CA LEU A 24 -4.85 -3.99 -13.75
C LEU A 24 -4.69 -3.06 -12.55
N ILE A 25 -3.60 -2.31 -12.49
CA ILE A 25 -3.36 -1.32 -11.42
C ILE A 25 -4.46 -0.26 -11.45
N ASP A 26 -4.78 0.29 -12.62
CA ASP A 26 -5.77 1.36 -12.75
C ASP A 26 -7.19 0.88 -12.35
N LYS A 27 -7.60 -0.33 -12.78
CA LYS A 27 -8.88 -0.94 -12.37
C LYS A 27 -8.94 -1.20 -10.87
N LEU A 28 -7.88 -1.77 -10.31
CA LEU A 28 -7.81 -2.06 -8.88
C LEU A 28 -7.85 -0.77 -8.04
N TYR A 29 -7.11 0.25 -8.47
CA TYR A 29 -7.10 1.55 -7.82
C TYR A 29 -8.47 2.21 -7.86
N PHE A 30 -9.19 2.09 -9.00
CA PHE A 30 -10.57 2.54 -9.13
C PHE A 30 -11.48 1.87 -8.08
N TYR A 31 -11.46 0.54 -7.97
CA TYR A 31 -12.26 -0.17 -6.98
C TYR A 31 -11.88 0.19 -5.55
N ALA A 32 -10.58 0.23 -5.25
CA ALA A 32 -10.07 0.53 -3.93
C ALA A 32 -10.47 1.95 -3.48
N THR A 33 -10.46 2.92 -4.40
CA THR A 33 -10.90 4.30 -4.13
C THR A 33 -12.41 4.34 -3.91
N LYS A 34 -13.18 3.77 -4.83
CA LYS A 34 -14.65 3.75 -4.79
C LYS A 34 -15.20 3.15 -3.49
N LEU A 35 -14.48 2.20 -2.91
CA LEU A 35 -14.92 1.44 -1.73
C LEU A 35 -14.11 1.76 -0.48
N ASN A 36 -13.32 2.84 -0.50
CA ASN A 36 -12.55 3.34 0.63
C ASN A 36 -11.46 2.38 1.17
N TYR A 37 -11.00 1.42 0.38
CA TYR A 37 -9.83 0.59 0.74
C TYR A 37 -8.53 1.41 0.76
N VAL A 38 -8.46 2.52 0.00
CA VAL A 38 -7.31 3.45 0.00
C VAL A 38 -6.98 4.05 1.37
N LYS A 39 -7.91 3.99 2.34
CA LYS A 39 -7.65 4.38 3.74
C LYS A 39 -6.66 3.47 4.45
N TYR A 40 -6.52 2.23 3.97
CA TYR A 40 -5.77 1.18 4.63
C TYR A 40 -4.68 0.55 3.76
N THR A 41 -4.54 1.02 2.53
CA THR A 41 -3.54 0.54 1.57
C THR A 41 -2.57 1.66 1.22
N SER A 42 -1.45 1.30 0.58
CA SER A 42 -0.48 2.29 0.11
C SER A 42 -1.10 3.21 -0.94
N THR A 43 -0.84 4.50 -0.84
CA THR A 43 -1.18 5.49 -1.89
C THR A 43 -0.18 5.49 -3.04
N LEU A 44 0.96 4.80 -2.89
CA LEU A 44 2.00 4.71 -3.92
C LEU A 44 1.64 3.65 -4.97
N LYS A 45 1.58 4.05 -6.24
CA LYS A 45 1.33 3.16 -7.40
C LYS A 45 2.25 1.93 -7.41
N GLU A 46 3.51 2.10 -7.02
CA GLU A 46 4.50 1.02 -6.98
C GLU A 46 4.10 -0.15 -6.06
N ALA A 47 3.43 0.13 -4.94
CA ALA A 47 2.99 -0.92 -4.03
C ALA A 47 1.89 -1.80 -4.67
N TRP A 48 1.04 -1.20 -5.51
CA TRP A 48 0.03 -1.91 -6.28
C TRP A 48 0.65 -2.70 -7.43
N ARG A 49 1.73 -2.20 -8.04
CA ARG A 49 2.49 -2.94 -9.05
C ARG A 49 3.07 -4.23 -8.48
N ILE A 50 3.70 -4.15 -7.31
CA ILE A 50 4.28 -5.33 -6.64
C ILE A 50 3.20 -6.37 -6.35
N SER A 51 2.02 -5.97 -5.89
CA SER A 51 0.94 -6.92 -5.59
C SER A 51 0.32 -7.53 -6.85
N ILE A 52 0.12 -6.76 -7.92
CA ILE A 52 -0.34 -7.27 -9.22
C ILE A 52 0.68 -8.26 -9.79
N SER A 53 1.98 -7.91 -9.81
CA SER A 53 3.05 -8.81 -10.25
C SER A 53 3.07 -10.12 -9.45
N GLY A 54 2.89 -10.02 -8.12
CA GLY A 54 2.81 -11.17 -7.23
C GLY A 54 1.67 -12.14 -7.54
N LEU A 55 0.54 -11.65 -8.06
CA LEU A 55 -0.60 -12.49 -8.48
C LEU A 55 -0.48 -12.97 -9.94
N THR A 56 -0.01 -12.10 -10.83
CA THR A 56 0.12 -12.40 -12.26
C THR A 56 1.16 -13.48 -12.51
N ALA A 57 2.30 -13.46 -11.82
CA ALA A 57 3.36 -14.44 -12.05
C ALA A 57 2.91 -15.90 -11.75
N PRO A 58 2.27 -16.21 -10.61
CA PRO A 58 1.69 -17.54 -10.36
C PRO A 58 0.57 -17.91 -11.34
N LEU A 59 -0.27 -16.96 -11.77
CA LEU A 59 -1.32 -17.22 -12.75
C LEU A 59 -0.72 -17.62 -14.11
N VAL A 60 0.26 -16.86 -14.60
CA VAL A 60 1.00 -17.18 -15.83
C VAL A 60 1.74 -18.51 -15.69
N GLY A 61 2.34 -18.79 -14.53
CA GLY A 61 2.97 -20.07 -14.24
C GLY A 61 2.00 -21.25 -14.31
N ALA A 62 0.79 -21.09 -13.77
CA ALA A 62 -0.27 -22.08 -13.86
C ALA A 62 -0.71 -22.31 -15.31
N LEU A 63 -0.91 -21.23 -16.08
CA LEU A 63 -1.26 -21.31 -17.51
C LEU A 63 -0.18 -21.99 -18.36
N LYS A 64 1.10 -21.83 -18.02
CA LYS A 64 2.23 -22.46 -18.73
C LYS A 64 2.39 -23.95 -18.42
N THR A 65 1.89 -24.41 -17.27
CA THR A 65 2.12 -25.78 -16.77
C THR A 65 0.88 -26.67 -16.82
N ARG A 66 -0.31 -26.08 -16.93
CA ARG A 66 -1.59 -26.79 -16.97
C ARG A 66 -2.31 -26.52 -18.29
N ASN A 67 -2.97 -27.56 -18.80
CA ASN A 67 -3.86 -27.47 -19.96
C ASN A 67 -5.34 -27.57 -19.56
N ASP A 68 -5.61 -27.90 -18.30
CA ASP A 68 -6.93 -28.06 -17.71
C ASP A 68 -7.24 -26.90 -16.76
N ILE A 69 -8.53 -26.64 -16.58
CA ILE A 69 -9.01 -25.74 -15.52
C ILE A 69 -8.53 -26.32 -14.17
N PRO A 70 -7.94 -25.52 -13.29
CA PRO A 70 -7.47 -25.99 -11.99
C PRO A 70 -8.66 -26.16 -11.03
N GLU A 71 -9.55 -27.09 -11.34
CA GLU A 71 -10.74 -27.45 -10.56
C GLU A 71 -10.38 -27.93 -9.17
N ILE A 72 -11.27 -27.76 -8.20
CA ILE A 72 -10.96 -27.94 -6.77
C ILE A 72 -11.66 -29.20 -6.25
N GLY A 73 -10.88 -30.18 -5.80
CA GLY A 73 -11.36 -31.38 -5.12
C GLY A 73 -11.49 -31.24 -3.59
N PRO A 74 -12.26 -32.14 -2.92
CA PRO A 74 -12.43 -32.12 -1.46
C PRO A 74 -11.19 -32.54 -0.67
N ASP A 75 -10.30 -33.34 -1.28
CA ASP A 75 -9.12 -33.92 -0.63
C ASP A 75 -7.81 -33.22 -1.04
N GLU A 76 -7.90 -31.99 -1.57
CA GLU A 76 -6.73 -31.26 -2.01
C GLU A 76 -5.89 -30.72 -0.86
N ASP A 77 -4.57 -30.89 -1.00
CA ASP A 77 -3.59 -30.29 -0.11
C ASP A 77 -3.13 -28.93 -0.63
N PHE A 78 -3.79 -27.87 -0.14
CA PHE A 78 -3.45 -26.50 -0.49
C PHE A 78 -2.11 -26.02 0.09
N GLN A 79 -1.49 -26.73 1.04
CA GLN A 79 -0.16 -26.34 1.53
C GLN A 79 0.94 -26.60 0.51
N ASN A 80 0.74 -27.60 -0.36
CA ASN A 80 1.67 -27.97 -1.41
C ASN A 80 1.20 -27.55 -2.82
N ASP A 81 0.06 -26.85 -2.92
CA ASP A 81 -0.43 -26.27 -4.16
C ASP A 81 0.38 -25.02 -4.53
N SER A 82 1.00 -25.03 -5.71
CA SER A 82 1.81 -23.93 -6.22
C SER A 82 0.99 -22.65 -6.47
N ILE A 83 -0.31 -22.79 -6.77
CA ILE A 83 -1.24 -21.66 -6.92
C ILE A 83 -1.57 -21.09 -5.54
N ALA A 84 -1.87 -21.95 -4.56
CA ALA A 84 -2.24 -21.54 -3.20
C ALA A 84 -1.06 -20.98 -2.39
N SER A 85 0.18 -21.35 -2.73
CA SER A 85 1.40 -20.93 -2.05
C SER A 85 1.57 -19.40 -1.97
N PHE A 86 1.20 -18.68 -3.04
CA PHE A 86 1.17 -17.21 -3.01
C PHE A 86 0.20 -16.71 -1.94
N GLY A 87 -0.98 -17.33 -1.88
CA GLY A 87 -2.00 -17.00 -0.88
C GLY A 87 -1.47 -17.17 0.55
N ILE A 88 -0.87 -18.32 0.84
CA ILE A 88 -0.30 -18.62 2.17
C ILE A 88 0.72 -17.56 2.60
N LEU A 89 1.62 -17.14 1.71
CA LEU A 89 2.65 -16.15 2.02
C LEU A 89 2.05 -14.76 2.34
N GLU A 90 1.10 -14.30 1.53
CA GLU A 90 0.47 -12.99 1.73
C GLU A 90 -0.45 -12.98 2.97
N ALA A 91 -1.16 -14.08 3.28
CA ALA A 91 -1.92 -14.21 4.53
C ALA A 91 -1.03 -13.96 5.76
N LYS A 92 0.16 -14.57 5.80
CA LYS A 92 1.13 -14.37 6.90
C LYS A 92 1.51 -12.90 7.04
N LYS A 93 1.85 -12.23 5.94
CA LYS A 93 2.26 -10.81 5.95
C LYS A 93 1.14 -9.90 6.42
N HIS A 94 -0.07 -10.07 5.89
CA HIS A 94 -1.19 -9.18 6.18
C HIS A 94 -1.75 -9.38 7.59
N ARG A 95 -1.81 -10.62 8.09
CA ARG A 95 -2.15 -10.89 9.49
C ARG A 95 -1.16 -10.22 10.45
N ASN A 96 0.13 -10.29 10.15
CA ASN A 96 1.17 -9.67 10.98
C ASN A 96 1.05 -8.13 11.06
N ARG A 97 0.31 -7.51 10.13
CA ARG A 97 -0.01 -6.07 10.10
C ARG A 97 -1.33 -5.73 10.80
N GLY A 98 -2.01 -6.70 11.42
CA GLY A 98 -3.28 -6.50 12.12
C GLY A 98 -4.49 -6.36 11.18
N ILE A 99 -4.34 -6.69 9.90
CA ILE A 99 -5.46 -6.67 8.93
C ILE A 99 -6.36 -7.87 9.23
N THR A 100 -7.67 -7.66 9.25
CA THR A 100 -8.64 -8.75 9.45
C THR A 100 -8.81 -9.58 8.19
N LEU A 101 -9.17 -10.86 8.35
CA LEU A 101 -9.42 -11.75 7.22
C LEU A 101 -10.49 -11.17 6.27
N GLY A 102 -11.60 -10.69 6.81
CA GLY A 102 -12.70 -10.12 6.01
C GLY A 102 -12.27 -8.89 5.21
N MET A 103 -11.44 -8.02 5.78
CA MET A 103 -10.93 -6.84 5.08
C MET A 103 -9.98 -7.21 3.94
N PHE A 104 -9.09 -8.17 4.18
CA PHE A 104 -8.18 -8.66 3.15
C PHE A 104 -8.92 -9.37 2.01
N LEU A 105 -9.81 -10.32 2.35
CA LEU A 105 -10.64 -11.02 1.35
C LEU A 105 -11.52 -10.06 0.56
N GLY A 106 -12.07 -9.03 1.22
CA GLY A 106 -12.84 -7.99 0.56
C GLY A 106 -12.05 -7.29 -0.55
N LEU A 107 -10.81 -6.89 -0.29
CA LEU A 107 -9.95 -6.32 -1.33
C LEU A 107 -9.56 -7.35 -2.40
N MET A 108 -9.30 -8.60 -2.02
CA MET A 108 -9.00 -9.68 -2.97
C MET A 108 -10.11 -9.92 -4.00
N LYS A 109 -11.38 -9.66 -3.66
CA LYS A 109 -12.48 -9.71 -4.66
C LYS A 109 -12.29 -8.67 -5.77
N TYR A 110 -11.73 -7.50 -5.46
CA TYR A 110 -11.46 -6.46 -6.46
C TYR A 110 -10.17 -6.69 -7.24
N TYR A 111 -9.19 -7.40 -6.65
CA TYR A 111 -8.12 -7.99 -7.46
C TYR A 111 -8.74 -8.91 -8.50
N ARG A 112 -9.49 -9.94 -8.09
CA ARG A 112 -10.17 -10.86 -9.00
C ARG A 112 -10.98 -10.12 -10.08
N GLN A 113 -11.84 -9.18 -9.67
CA GLN A 113 -12.65 -8.41 -10.62
C GLN A 113 -11.82 -7.65 -11.66
N SER A 114 -10.68 -7.08 -11.26
CA SER A 114 -9.80 -6.36 -12.19
C SER A 114 -9.23 -7.25 -13.30
N TYR A 115 -8.93 -8.52 -13.00
CA TYR A 115 -8.49 -9.50 -13.99
C TYR A 115 -9.64 -9.94 -14.90
N LEU A 116 -10.83 -10.20 -14.33
CA LEU A 116 -12.00 -10.55 -15.13
C LEU A 116 -12.39 -9.43 -16.10
N ASP A 117 -12.35 -8.18 -15.64
CA ASP A 117 -12.59 -7.02 -16.49
C ASP A 117 -11.53 -6.87 -17.58
N LEU A 118 -10.25 -7.14 -17.28
CA LEU A 118 -9.18 -7.11 -18.27
C LEU A 118 -9.45 -8.13 -19.40
N ILE A 119 -9.92 -9.33 -19.04
CA ILE A 119 -10.26 -10.39 -20.00
C ILE A 119 -11.48 -9.98 -20.84
N ASN A 120 -12.54 -9.48 -20.21
CA ASN A 120 -13.74 -9.01 -20.91
C ASN A 120 -13.43 -7.85 -21.87
N ASP A 121 -12.53 -6.94 -21.48
CA ASP A 121 -12.13 -5.81 -22.33
C ASP A 121 -11.33 -6.24 -23.56
N ALA A 122 -10.70 -7.43 -23.52
CA ALA A 122 -9.91 -7.97 -24.64
C ALA A 122 -10.80 -8.55 -25.76
N LYS A 123 -12.09 -8.80 -25.50
CA LYS A 123 -13.09 -9.25 -26.48
C LYS A 123 -12.65 -10.50 -27.24
N PHE A 124 -12.30 -11.55 -26.52
CA PHE A 124 -11.96 -12.83 -27.12
C PHE A 124 -13.20 -13.48 -27.77
N GLU A 125 -12.97 -14.53 -28.58
CA GLU A 125 -14.08 -15.36 -29.05
C GLU A 125 -14.79 -16.01 -27.85
N ASN A 126 -16.12 -16.09 -27.90
CA ASN A 126 -16.97 -16.48 -26.76
C ASN A 126 -16.49 -17.75 -26.01
N GLU A 127 -16.11 -18.81 -26.74
CA GLU A 127 -15.64 -20.05 -26.09
C GLU A 127 -14.29 -19.87 -25.39
N CYS A 128 -13.39 -19.11 -26.01
CA CYS A 128 -12.07 -18.80 -25.46
C CYS A 128 -12.18 -17.86 -24.25
N GLU A 129 -13.01 -16.82 -24.34
CA GLU A 129 -13.30 -15.88 -23.24
C GLU A 129 -13.86 -16.64 -22.04
N HIS A 130 -14.85 -17.51 -22.25
CA HIS A 130 -15.44 -18.31 -21.20
C HIS A 130 -14.40 -19.19 -20.49
N TYR A 131 -13.52 -19.83 -21.25
CA TYR A 131 -12.43 -20.62 -20.71
C TYR A 131 -11.46 -19.77 -19.87
N PHE A 132 -11.00 -18.63 -20.37
CA PHE A 132 -10.08 -17.73 -19.65
C PHE A 132 -10.68 -17.17 -18.37
N LEU A 133 -11.96 -16.78 -18.39
CA LEU A 133 -12.69 -16.34 -17.21
C LEU A 133 -12.81 -17.46 -16.17
N LEU A 134 -13.13 -18.70 -16.60
CA LEU A 134 -13.23 -19.83 -15.69
C LEU A 134 -11.88 -20.19 -15.06
N PHE A 135 -10.82 -20.24 -15.87
CA PHE A 135 -9.47 -20.53 -15.39
C PHE A 135 -9.04 -19.48 -14.35
N THR A 136 -9.24 -18.20 -14.66
CA THR A 136 -8.87 -17.09 -13.78
C THR A 136 -9.67 -17.15 -12.47
N ASN A 137 -10.98 -17.43 -12.53
CA ASN A 137 -11.79 -17.60 -11.32
C ASN A 137 -11.26 -18.75 -10.44
N ARG A 138 -10.97 -19.91 -11.02
CA ARG A 138 -10.46 -21.07 -10.26
C ARG A 138 -9.08 -20.83 -9.67
N PHE A 139 -8.22 -20.12 -10.38
CA PHE A 139 -6.96 -19.64 -9.83
C PHE A 139 -7.21 -18.81 -8.55
N PHE A 140 -8.09 -17.80 -8.61
CA PHE A 140 -8.39 -16.97 -7.44
C PHE A 140 -9.12 -17.75 -6.33
N ASP A 141 -9.92 -18.76 -6.66
CA ASP A 141 -10.55 -19.65 -5.67
C ASP A 141 -9.50 -20.46 -4.91
N ARG A 142 -8.51 -21.04 -5.59
CA ARG A 142 -7.39 -21.77 -4.96
C ARG A 142 -6.52 -20.86 -4.08
N VAL A 143 -6.19 -19.66 -4.56
CA VAL A 143 -5.46 -18.66 -3.77
C VAL A 143 -6.23 -18.32 -2.49
N GLU A 144 -7.56 -18.17 -2.58
CA GLU A 144 -8.43 -17.90 -1.44
C GLU A 144 -8.51 -19.03 -0.42
N LEU A 145 -8.55 -20.29 -0.88
CA LEU A 145 -8.47 -21.45 0.01
C LEU A 145 -7.11 -21.55 0.72
N GLY A 146 -6.02 -21.20 0.02
CA GLY A 146 -4.69 -21.03 0.61
C GLY A 146 -4.69 -19.97 1.74
N PHE A 147 -5.35 -18.83 1.53
CA PHE A 147 -5.50 -17.80 2.57
C PHE A 147 -6.24 -18.33 3.80
N CYS A 148 -7.42 -18.91 3.59
CA CYS A 148 -8.29 -19.36 4.67
C CYS A 148 -7.63 -20.48 5.49
N SER A 149 -6.98 -21.43 4.82
CA SER A 149 -6.29 -22.53 5.51
C SER A 149 -5.15 -22.02 6.39
N GLU A 150 -4.30 -21.11 5.89
CA GLU A 150 -3.24 -20.48 6.69
C GLU A 150 -3.81 -19.64 7.85
N TRP A 151 -4.89 -18.90 7.61
CA TRP A 151 -5.47 -18.03 8.63
C TRP A 151 -6.06 -18.82 9.81
N ILE A 152 -6.67 -19.98 9.53
CA ILE A 152 -7.30 -20.86 10.52
C ILE A 152 -6.26 -21.71 11.27
N SER A 153 -5.21 -22.16 10.59
CA SER A 153 -4.27 -23.17 11.12
C SER A 153 -3.28 -22.64 12.18
N ASN A 154 -3.38 -21.38 12.60
CA ASN A 154 -2.39 -20.76 13.49
C ASN A 154 -2.88 -20.60 14.94
N PRO A 155 -2.17 -21.20 15.92
CA PRO A 155 -2.44 -21.01 17.35
C PRO A 155 -2.28 -19.55 17.78
N GLN A 156 -3.01 -19.16 18.83
CA GLN A 156 -2.94 -17.82 19.44
C GLN A 156 -1.50 -17.42 19.82
N GLN A 157 -0.64 -18.37 20.20
CA GLN A 157 0.75 -18.10 20.55
C GLN A 157 1.56 -17.58 19.36
N THR A 158 1.39 -18.18 18.17
CA THR A 158 2.05 -17.71 16.93
C THR A 158 1.59 -16.31 16.56
N ILE A 159 0.34 -15.95 16.90
CA ILE A 159 -0.18 -14.58 16.69
C ILE A 159 0.54 -13.59 17.62
N ILE A 160 0.71 -13.94 18.90
CA ILE A 160 1.42 -13.10 19.89
C ILE A 160 2.87 -12.88 19.47
N ASP A 161 3.58 -13.94 19.08
CA ASP A 161 4.99 -13.84 18.68
C ASP A 161 5.17 -12.97 17.43
N ASN A 162 4.26 -13.12 16.45
CA ASN A 162 4.22 -12.28 15.26
C ASN A 162 3.94 -10.81 15.61
N LEU A 163 2.96 -10.54 16.48
CA LEU A 163 2.66 -9.18 16.94
C LEU A 163 3.87 -8.54 17.64
N GLN A 164 4.57 -9.27 18.50
CA GLN A 164 5.79 -8.79 19.15
C GLN A 164 6.91 -8.51 18.15
N LYS A 165 7.06 -9.35 17.11
CA LYS A 165 8.04 -9.13 16.05
C LYS A 165 7.70 -7.88 15.24
N THR A 166 6.47 -7.75 14.74
CA THR A 166 6.03 -6.57 13.97
C THR A 166 6.15 -5.29 14.80
N ASN A 167 5.81 -5.32 16.10
CA ASN A 167 5.92 -4.15 16.96
C ASN A 167 7.39 -3.71 17.13
N ARG A 168 8.32 -4.65 17.25
CA ARG A 168 9.76 -4.36 17.25
C ARG A 168 10.23 -3.73 15.93
N GLU A 169 9.79 -4.28 14.80
CA GLU A 169 10.11 -3.75 13.46
C GLU A 169 9.54 -2.32 13.29
N MET A 170 8.29 -2.10 13.66
CA MET A 170 7.64 -0.79 13.62
C MET A 170 8.34 0.24 14.52
N THR A 171 8.77 -0.17 15.71
CA THR A 171 9.53 0.68 16.62
C THR A 171 10.88 1.06 16.01
N ASN A 172 11.57 0.11 15.37
CA ASN A 172 12.83 0.37 14.69
C ASN A 172 12.68 1.34 13.52
N GLU A 173 11.66 1.16 12.67
CA GLU A 173 11.38 2.07 11.56
C GLU A 173 10.99 3.47 12.06
N LYS A 174 10.18 3.58 13.13
CA LYS A 174 9.88 4.86 13.79
C LYS A 174 11.16 5.56 14.24
N ASN A 175 12.07 4.82 14.90
CA ASN A 175 13.33 5.37 15.37
C ASN A 175 14.25 5.81 14.21
N LYS A 176 14.28 5.07 13.11
CA LYS A 176 15.00 5.47 11.89
C LYS A 176 14.46 6.77 11.30
N TYR A 177 13.14 6.87 11.10
CA TYR A 177 12.50 8.09 10.59
C TYR A 177 12.78 9.28 11.50
N GLN A 178 12.63 9.09 12.82
CA GLN A 178 12.89 10.15 13.79
C GLN A 178 14.36 10.60 13.74
N THR A 179 15.30 9.65 13.72
CA THR A 179 16.73 9.97 13.59
C THR A 179 17.03 10.74 12.30
N PHE A 180 16.49 10.29 11.17
CA PHE A 180 16.66 10.95 9.89
C PHE A 180 16.10 12.38 9.90
N PHE A 181 14.84 12.54 10.32
CA PHE A 181 14.17 13.84 10.37
C PHE A 181 14.91 14.83 11.29
N GLU A 182 15.36 14.37 12.47
CA GLU A 182 16.12 15.17 13.43
C GLU A 182 17.51 15.57 12.92
N SER A 183 18.11 14.75 12.05
CA SER A 183 19.42 15.00 11.45
C SER A 183 19.39 15.93 10.23
N LEU A 184 18.21 16.27 9.70
CA LEU A 184 18.10 17.12 8.52
C LEU A 184 18.78 18.49 8.75
N PRO A 185 19.57 18.97 7.78
CA PRO A 185 20.33 20.21 7.95
C PRO A 185 19.46 21.45 7.93
N ASN A 186 18.25 21.38 7.34
CA ASN A 186 17.33 22.50 7.16
C ASN A 186 16.22 22.46 8.21
N PRO A 187 15.76 23.63 8.72
CA PRO A 187 14.56 23.70 9.55
C PRO A 187 13.35 23.11 8.82
N ALA A 188 12.62 22.22 9.48
CA ALA A 188 11.40 21.62 8.94
C ALA A 188 10.29 21.62 10.00
N PHE A 189 9.07 21.94 9.55
CA PHE A 189 7.85 21.98 10.35
C PHE A 189 6.77 21.13 9.70
N PHE A 190 6.04 20.38 10.52
CA PHE A 190 4.76 19.77 10.17
C PHE A 190 3.67 20.50 10.94
N VAL A 191 2.72 21.07 10.21
CA VAL A 191 1.61 21.85 10.76
C VAL A 191 0.29 21.19 10.37
N ASN A 192 -0.73 21.26 11.24
CA ASN A 192 -2.08 20.81 10.92
C ASN A 192 -2.88 21.90 10.21
N VAL A 193 -4.15 21.62 9.90
CA VAL A 193 -5.05 22.56 9.22
C VAL A 193 -5.46 23.74 10.12
N GLU A 194 -5.29 23.59 11.43
CA GLU A 194 -5.47 24.63 12.43
C GLU A 194 -4.21 25.49 12.65
N ASN A 195 -3.16 25.33 11.83
CA ASN A 195 -1.85 26.00 11.93
C ASN A 195 -1.07 25.69 13.24
N GLU A 196 -1.40 24.60 13.93
CA GLU A 196 -0.63 24.12 15.09
C GLU A 196 0.55 23.27 14.62
N ILE A 197 1.71 23.41 15.27
CA ILE A 197 2.88 22.58 14.95
C ILE A 197 2.68 21.17 15.49
N ILE A 198 2.37 20.22 14.60
CA ILE A 198 2.35 18.77 14.88
C ILE A 198 3.75 18.28 15.25
N ASN A 199 4.78 18.70 14.50
CA ASN A 199 6.15 18.25 14.70
C ASN A 199 7.18 19.22 14.09
N LEU A 200 8.40 19.25 14.60
CA LEU A 200 9.51 20.05 14.08
C LEU A 200 10.85 19.36 14.37
N ASN A 201 11.84 19.54 13.49
CA ASN A 201 13.14 18.92 13.68
C ASN A 201 14.07 19.76 14.59
N ASN A 202 15.13 19.14 15.10
CA ASN A 202 16.14 19.77 15.96
C ASN A 202 16.74 21.04 15.34
N ARG A 203 16.90 21.09 14.01
CA ARG A 203 17.34 22.31 13.35
C ARG A 203 16.33 23.45 13.52
N ALA A 204 15.04 23.20 13.27
CA ALA A 204 13.99 24.19 13.49
C ALA A 204 13.92 24.60 14.97
N ALA A 205 14.01 23.64 15.90
CA ALA A 205 13.96 23.90 17.33
C ALA A 205 15.04 24.92 17.76
N LYS A 206 16.29 24.68 17.33
CA LYS A 206 17.44 25.53 17.62
C LYS A 206 17.43 26.86 16.88
N THR A 207 16.90 26.89 15.65
CA THR A 207 16.84 28.13 14.86
C THR A 207 15.78 29.09 15.41
N PHE A 208 14.65 28.58 15.87
CA PHE A 208 13.48 29.40 16.25
C PHE A 208 13.18 29.42 17.75
N GLY A 209 13.94 28.71 18.58
CA GLY A 209 13.92 28.87 20.04
C GLY A 209 12.90 28.02 20.77
N TYR A 210 12.45 26.93 20.15
CA TYR A 210 11.51 26.00 20.77
C TYR A 210 12.19 25.07 21.77
N SER A 211 13.40 24.56 21.46
CA SER A 211 14.16 23.70 22.37
C SER A 211 15.60 23.51 21.91
N ASP A 212 16.53 23.35 22.86
CA ASP A 212 17.92 22.96 22.59
C ASP A 212 18.13 21.43 22.59
N VAL A 213 17.13 20.67 23.04
CA VAL A 213 17.20 19.21 23.15
C VAL A 213 16.57 18.55 21.92
N PRO A 214 17.34 17.77 21.13
CA PRO A 214 16.80 17.01 20.01
C PRO A 214 15.67 16.09 20.48
N GLY A 215 14.56 16.05 19.74
CA GLY A 215 13.45 15.18 20.06
C GLY A 215 12.58 15.63 21.25
N ALA A 216 12.83 16.79 21.85
CA ALA A 216 12.05 17.28 23.00
C ALA A 216 10.54 17.26 22.74
N LYS A 217 10.12 17.64 21.54
CA LYS A 217 8.72 17.67 21.12
C LYS A 217 8.02 16.30 21.11
N TYR A 218 8.77 15.22 20.88
CA TYR A 218 8.21 13.87 20.86
C TYR A 218 7.90 13.33 22.28
N TYR A 219 8.54 13.90 23.31
CA TYR A 219 8.39 13.47 24.69
C TYR A 219 7.61 14.47 25.55
N SER A 220 7.41 15.70 25.07
CA SER A 220 6.52 16.70 25.68
C SER A 220 5.08 16.51 25.19
N LYS A 221 4.31 15.65 25.87
CA LYS A 221 2.94 15.31 25.46
C LYS A 221 1.92 16.47 25.43
N ASN A 222 2.25 17.67 25.92
CA ASN A 222 1.25 18.72 26.20
C ASN A 222 1.67 20.19 25.95
N SER A 223 2.73 20.48 25.20
CA SER A 223 3.03 21.87 24.80
C SER A 223 2.46 22.15 23.41
N ARG A 224 1.30 22.82 23.37
CA ARG A 224 0.86 23.49 22.13
C ARG A 224 1.84 24.62 21.87
N GLU A 225 2.51 24.54 20.74
CA GLU A 225 3.42 25.57 20.26
C GLU A 225 2.83 26.13 18.98
N ASP A 226 2.52 27.42 19.01
CA ASP A 226 2.06 28.15 17.85
C ASP A 226 3.20 28.25 16.82
N VAL A 227 2.82 28.29 15.54
CA VAL A 227 3.76 28.59 14.47
C VAL A 227 4.38 29.97 14.67
N PRO A 228 5.60 30.21 14.16
CA PRO A 228 6.16 31.55 14.19
C PRO A 228 5.22 32.54 13.49
N ILE A 229 5.08 33.75 14.05
CA ILE A 229 4.15 34.79 13.54
C ILE A 229 4.30 35.04 12.03
N TRP A 230 5.54 35.02 11.51
CA TRP A 230 5.80 35.24 10.08
C TRP A 230 5.16 34.19 9.16
N MET A 231 4.86 33.01 9.71
CA MET A 231 4.33 31.84 9.01
C MET A 231 2.81 31.90 8.90
N GLU A 232 2.10 32.52 9.85
CA GLU A 232 0.63 32.57 9.85
C GLU A 232 0.06 33.22 8.57
N GLU A 233 0.57 34.39 8.20
CA GLU A 233 0.12 35.11 7.00
C GLU A 233 0.39 34.31 5.71
N GLU A 234 1.54 33.63 5.65
CA GLU A 234 1.92 32.86 4.45
C GLU A 234 1.16 31.53 4.37
N LEU A 235 0.86 30.90 5.52
CA LEU A 235 -0.01 29.72 5.58
C LEU A 235 -1.41 30.06 5.11
N LEU A 236 -1.99 31.19 5.56
CA LEU A 236 -3.30 31.65 5.09
C LEU A 236 -3.31 31.85 3.56
N ARG A 237 -2.30 32.55 3.02
CA ARG A 237 -2.15 32.72 1.56
C ARG A 237 -2.04 31.38 0.83
N PHE A 238 -1.27 30.44 1.37
CA PHE A 238 -1.06 29.14 0.75
C PHE A 238 -2.32 28.26 0.79
N ILE A 239 -3.05 28.27 1.91
CA ILE A 239 -4.31 27.55 2.07
C ILE A 239 -5.37 28.08 1.10
N SER A 240 -5.46 29.41 0.95
CA SER A 240 -6.38 30.06 0.00
C SER A 240 -6.00 29.88 -1.48
N SER A 241 -4.80 29.37 -1.78
CA SER A 241 -4.37 29.08 -3.16
C SER A 241 -4.70 27.65 -3.57
N ASP A 242 -4.96 27.41 -4.86
CA ASP A 242 -5.09 26.05 -5.41
C ASP A 242 -3.73 25.33 -5.60
N ALA A 243 -2.62 25.99 -5.25
CA ALA A 243 -1.29 25.43 -5.39
C ALA A 243 -1.06 24.30 -4.36
N THR A 244 -0.34 23.25 -4.79
CA THR A 244 0.11 22.15 -3.93
C THR A 244 1.51 22.38 -3.35
N VAL A 245 2.28 23.29 -3.97
CA VAL A 245 3.62 23.71 -3.53
C VAL A 245 3.72 25.23 -3.68
N PHE A 246 4.27 25.91 -2.67
CA PHE A 246 4.50 27.34 -2.68
C PHE A 246 5.91 27.64 -2.17
N THR A 247 6.69 28.41 -2.93
CA THR A 247 8.08 28.74 -2.61
C THR A 247 8.27 30.24 -2.66
N PHE A 248 8.94 30.81 -1.66
CA PHE A 248 9.23 32.24 -1.58
C PHE A 248 10.49 32.50 -0.77
N GLU A 249 11.04 33.70 -0.89
CA GLU A 249 12.16 34.17 -0.05
C GLU A 249 11.63 35.15 0.99
N LYS A 250 12.10 35.03 2.23
CA LYS A 250 11.71 35.91 3.34
C LYS A 250 12.86 36.13 4.29
N LYS A 251 13.01 37.37 4.76
CA LYS A 251 13.85 37.67 5.92
C LYS A 251 13.11 37.28 7.18
N ILE A 252 13.74 36.43 7.98
CA ILE A 252 13.15 35.88 9.19
C ILE A 252 14.11 36.07 10.35
N SER A 253 13.60 36.66 11.43
CA SER A 253 14.30 36.78 12.70
C SER A 253 14.42 35.40 13.36
N THR A 254 15.66 34.95 13.56
CA THR A 254 16.00 33.76 14.36
C THR A 254 16.42 34.20 15.77
N ILE A 255 16.64 33.25 16.70
CA ILE A 255 17.16 33.57 18.04
C ILE A 255 18.47 34.37 17.98
N SER A 256 19.31 34.10 16.97
CA SER A 256 20.65 34.65 16.88
C SER A 256 20.74 35.94 16.07
N LEU A 257 20.08 36.01 14.90
CA LEU A 257 20.09 37.13 13.93
C LEU A 257 18.94 37.00 12.92
N GLU A 258 18.64 38.09 12.21
CA GLU A 258 17.80 38.07 11.00
C GLU A 258 18.58 37.44 9.83
N ARG A 259 17.96 36.52 9.09
CA ARG A 259 18.57 35.85 7.95
C ARG A 259 17.59 35.73 6.79
N ASP A 260 18.12 35.68 5.57
CA ASP A 260 17.35 35.36 4.37
C ASP A 260 17.10 33.85 4.29
N PHE A 261 15.83 33.46 4.13
CA PHE A 261 15.43 32.06 3.95
C PHE A 261 14.66 31.90 2.64
N THR A 262 14.98 30.84 1.91
CA THR A 262 14.08 30.29 0.89
C THR A 262 13.15 29.29 1.57
N VAL A 263 11.87 29.62 1.67
CA VAL A 263 10.85 28.80 2.31
C VAL A 263 10.08 28.03 1.25
N LYS A 264 9.89 26.73 1.49
CA LYS A 264 9.06 25.86 0.65
C LYS A 264 7.95 25.24 1.50
N MET A 265 6.71 25.50 1.12
CA MET A 265 5.51 24.90 1.69
C MET A 265 4.94 23.86 0.73
N LYS A 266 4.41 22.75 1.26
CA LYS A 266 3.81 21.67 0.47
C LYS A 266 2.58 21.12 1.19
N LYS A 267 1.46 21.01 0.48
CA LYS A 267 0.28 20.26 0.94
C LYS A 267 0.58 18.77 0.83
N MET A 268 0.43 18.06 1.94
CA MET A 268 0.65 16.61 2.03
C MET A 268 -0.69 15.87 1.97
#